data_AF-A0A847U5G8-F1
#
_entry.id   AF-A0A847U5G8-F1
#
_cell.length_a   1.000
_cell.length_b   1.000
_cell.length_c   1.000
_cell.angle_alpha   90.00
_cell.angle_beta   90.00
_cell.angle_gamma   90.00
#
_symmetry.space_group_name_H-M   'P 1'
#
loop_
_entity.id
_entity.type
_entity.pdbx_description
1 polymer ?
#
loop_
_entity_poly.entity_id
_entity_poly.type
_entity_poly.pdbx_seq_one_letter_code
_entity_poly.pdbx_strand_id
1 'polypeptide(L)'
;MPADRPFVDPATGELEPNKILSEAIPLAKLIGVFVAGAVLPYAFAFFGSESSVLGALLVLVGEFILAVGAGVVLIYAIARGIRLADE
;
A
#
# COMPACT_ATOMS: atom_id res chain seq x y z
N MET A 1 -28.25 -16.41 -2.75
CA MET A 1 -27.76 -15.75 -3.97
C MET A 1 -26.42 -16.37 -4.31
N PRO A 2 -26.07 -16.62 -5.57
CA PRO A 2 -24.68 -16.90 -5.93
C PRO A 2 -23.81 -15.78 -5.36
N ALA A 3 -22.64 -16.10 -4.82
CA ALA A 3 -21.69 -15.06 -4.43
C ALA A 3 -21.26 -14.34 -5.72
N ASP A 4 -21.64 -13.08 -5.87
CA ASP A 4 -21.14 -12.25 -6.96
C ASP A 4 -19.62 -12.24 -6.88
N ARG A 5 -18.98 -12.48 -8.02
CA ARG A 5 -17.51 -12.50 -8.12
C ARG A 5 -17.10 -11.07 -8.48
N PRO A 6 -16.55 -10.27 -7.54
CA PRO A 6 -16.41 -8.84 -7.74
C PRO A 6 -15.48 -8.43 -8.88
N PHE A 7 -14.69 -9.34 -9.44
CA PHE A 7 -13.75 -9.07 -10.54
C PHE A 7 -14.03 -9.89 -11.81
N VAL A 8 -15.18 -10.55 -11.89
CA VAL A 8 -15.54 -11.41 -13.02
C VAL A 8 -16.84 -10.92 -13.61
N ASP A 9 -16.85 -10.71 -14.93
CA ASP A 9 -18.04 -10.33 -15.69
C ASP A 9 -19.07 -11.47 -15.59
N PRO A 10 -20.28 -11.22 -15.06
CA PRO A 10 -21.31 -12.25 -14.92
C PRO A 10 -21.81 -12.82 -16.26
N ALA A 11 -21.69 -12.07 -17.37
CA ALA A 11 -22.18 -12.46 -18.68
C ALA A 11 -21.18 -13.33 -19.45
N THR A 12 -19.89 -13.05 -19.33
CA THR A 12 -18.82 -13.74 -20.08
C THR A 12 -18.03 -14.73 -19.20
N GLY A 13 -18.05 -14.54 -17.88
CA GLY A 13 -17.21 -15.29 -16.94
C GLY A 13 -15.74 -14.89 -16.98
N GLU A 14 -15.38 -13.85 -17.71
CA GLU A 14 -14.00 -13.35 -17.85
C GLU A 14 -13.64 -12.36 -16.74
N LEU A 15 -12.35 -12.17 -16.50
CA LEU A 15 -11.88 -11.15 -15.57
C LEU A 15 -12.14 -9.74 -16.11
N GLU A 16 -12.52 -8.82 -15.24
CA GLU A 16 -12.70 -7.40 -15.56
C GLU A 16 -11.44 -6.58 -15.21
N PRO A 17 -10.46 -6.44 -16.14
CA PRO A 17 -9.18 -5.78 -15.83
C PRO A 17 -9.34 -4.32 -15.43
N ASN A 18 -10.34 -3.62 -15.99
CA ASN A 18 -10.62 -2.23 -15.64
C ASN A 18 -11.04 -2.09 -14.18
N LYS A 19 -11.84 -3.04 -13.67
CA LYS A 19 -12.28 -3.07 -12.26
C LYS A 19 -11.14 -3.44 -11.33
N ILE A 20 -10.31 -4.41 -11.71
CA ILE A 20 -9.08 -4.73 -10.96
C ILE A 20 -8.17 -3.50 -10.85
N LEU A 21 -7.97 -2.78 -11.95
CA LEU A 21 -7.12 -1.60 -11.97
C LEU A 21 -7.72 -0.46 -11.13
N SER A 22 -9.03 -0.23 -11.19
CA SER A 22 -9.68 0.80 -10.37
C SER A 22 -9.54 0.53 -8.88
N GLU A 23 -9.49 -0.74 -8.46
CA GLU A 23 -9.23 -1.11 -7.06
C GLU A 23 -7.75 -1.05 -6.66
N ALA A 24 -6.85 -1.35 -7.60
CA ALA A 24 -5.41 -1.29 -7.37
C ALA A 24 -4.89 0.14 -7.24
N ILE A 25 -5.47 1.12 -7.95
CA ILE A 25 -5.01 2.52 -7.96
C ILE A 25 -5.02 3.14 -6.55
N PRO A 26 -6.11 3.07 -5.76
CA PRO A 26 -6.13 3.59 -4.39
C PRO A 26 -5.07 2.95 -3.49
N LEU A 27 -4.87 1.63 -3.59
CA LEU A 27 -3.82 0.91 -2.86
C LEU A 27 -2.43 1.42 -3.24
N ALA A 28 -2.16 1.54 -4.53
CA ALA A 28 -0.88 2.04 -5.04
C ALA A 28 -0.60 3.48 -4.58
N LYS A 29 -1.61 4.35 -4.57
CA LYS A 29 -1.49 5.71 -4.03
C LYS A 29 -1.13 5.70 -2.55
N LEU A 30 -1.79 4.86 -1.76
CA LEU A 30 -1.54 4.75 -0.32
C LEU A 30 -0.11 4.25 -0.04
N ILE A 31 0.31 3.19 -0.73
CA ILE A 31 1.69 2.68 -0.66
C ILE A 31 2.68 3.79 -1.05
N GLY A 32 2.40 4.50 -2.15
CA GLY A 32 3.24 5.58 -2.65
C GLY A 32 3.49 6.68 -1.63
N VAL A 33 2.48 7.05 -0.83
CA VAL A 33 2.63 8.07 0.23
C VAL A 33 3.65 7.62 1.30
N PHE A 34 3.54 6.39 1.80
CA PHE A 34 4.45 5.90 2.84
C PHE A 34 5.86 5.65 2.32
N VAL A 35 5.98 5.10 1.11
CA VAL A 35 7.28 4.91 0.46
C VAL A 35 7.96 6.26 0.23
N ALA A 36 7.25 7.25 -0.35
CA ALA A 36 7.80 8.58 -0.55
C ALA A 36 8.20 9.25 0.78
N GLY A 37 7.39 9.08 1.83
CA GLY A 37 7.68 9.58 3.17
C GLY A 37 8.94 8.94 3.78
N ALA A 38 9.13 7.63 3.62
CA ALA A 38 10.29 6.90 4.14
C ALA A 38 11.57 7.12 3.33
N VAL A 39 11.46 7.44 2.03
CA VAL A 39 12.62 7.78 1.19
C VAL A 39 13.37 8.99 1.74
N LEU A 40 12.67 9.98 2.29
CA LEU A 40 13.30 11.18 2.85
C LEU A 40 14.31 10.87 3.97
N PRO A 41 13.94 10.24 5.10
CA PRO A 41 14.89 9.92 6.16
C PRO A 41 16.00 8.98 5.68
N TYR A 42 15.72 8.01 4.80
CA TYR A 42 16.78 7.17 4.22
C TYR A 42 17.77 7.96 3.36
N ALA A 43 17.29 8.89 2.54
CA ALA A 43 18.16 9.75 1.74
C ALA A 43 19.06 10.62 2.63
N PHE A 44 18.52 11.22 3.69
CA PHE A 44 19.33 11.98 4.65
C PHE A 44 20.34 11.11 5.41
N ALA A 45 19.94 9.89 5.78
CA ALA A 45 20.85 8.92 6.40
C ALA A 45 22.04 8.62 5.48
N PHE A 46 21.74 8.27 4.22
CA PHE A 46 22.72 7.86 3.21
C PHE A 46 23.68 8.99 2.83
N PHE A 47 23.19 10.18 2.50
CA PHE A 47 24.05 11.26 2.01
C PHE A 47 24.75 12.06 3.11
N GLY A 48 24.21 12.08 4.33
CA GLY A 48 24.66 13.03 5.37
C GLY A 48 25.26 12.40 6.63
N SER A 49 25.07 11.10 6.86
CA SER A 49 25.24 10.56 8.22
C SER A 49 25.49 9.05 8.31
N GLU A 50 25.97 8.42 7.23
CA GLU A 50 26.00 6.96 6.99
C GLU A 50 26.62 6.11 8.12
N SER A 51 27.58 6.65 8.88
CA SER A 51 28.27 5.96 10.00
C SER A 51 28.04 6.60 11.37
N SER A 52 27.05 7.48 11.48
CA SER A 52 26.76 8.22 12.71
C SER A 52 25.50 7.69 13.41
N VAL A 53 25.41 7.97 14.72
CA VAL A 53 24.20 7.70 15.52
C VAL A 53 22.97 8.39 14.91
N LEU A 54 23.13 9.59 14.34
CA LEU A 54 22.05 10.31 13.67
C LEU A 54 21.55 9.56 12.43
N GLY A 55 22.46 8.98 11.64
CA GLY A 55 22.09 8.16 10.48
C GLY A 55 21.31 6.92 10.90
N ALA A 56 21.73 6.23 11.96
CA ALA A 56 21.01 5.10 12.51
C ALA A 56 19.58 5.48 12.99
N LEU A 57 19.43 6.64 13.64
CA LEU A 57 18.11 7.15 14.05
C LEU A 57 17.22 7.48 12.84
N LEU A 58 17.78 8.08 11.79
CA LEU A 58 17.04 8.36 10.56
C LEU A 58 16.58 7.07 9.86
N VAL A 59 17.44 6.06 9.78
CA VAL A 59 17.07 4.73 9.26
C VAL A 59 15.91 4.15 10.06
N LEU A 60 15.97 4.21 11.40
CA LEU A 60 14.90 3.72 12.27
C LEU A 60 13.59 4.47 12.08
N VAL A 61 13.64 5.79 11.85
CA VAL A 61 12.46 6.59 11.49
C VAL A 61 11.89 6.14 10.14
N GLY A 62 12.74 5.89 9.14
CA GLY A 62 12.31 5.34 7.84
C GLY A 62 11.61 3.99 7.98
N GLU A 63 12.19 3.06 8.75
CA GLU A 63 11.61 1.74 9.04
C GLU A 63 10.28 1.86 9.77
N PHE A 64 10.18 2.78 10.73
CA PHE A 64 8.94 3.05 11.46
C PHE A 64 7.82 3.52 10.52
N ILE A 65 8.13 4.46 9.60
CA ILE A 65 7.17 4.94 8.60
C ILE A 65 6.69 3.79 7.72
N LEU A 66 7.60 2.93 7.25
CA LEU A 66 7.25 1.77 6.43
C LEU A 66 6.41 0.75 7.19
N ALA A 67 6.75 0.46 8.46
CA ALA A 67 6.02 -0.48 9.29
C ALA A 67 4.58 -0.01 9.57
N VAL A 68 4.41 1.26 9.95
CA VAL A 68 3.09 1.87 10.14
C VAL A 68 2.33 1.89 8.82
N GLY A 69 3.00 2.30 7.73
CA GLY A 69 2.40 2.34 6.40
C GLY A 69 1.90 0.99 5.91
N ALA A 70 2.68 -0.07 6.12
CA ALA A 70 2.28 -1.43 5.80
C ALA A 70 1.03 -1.87 6.59
N GLY A 71 0.96 -1.55 7.89
CA GLY A 71 -0.22 -1.80 8.70
C GLY A 71 -1.46 -1.07 8.18
N VAL A 72 -1.32 0.20 7.82
CA VAL A 72 -2.43 1.01 7.26
C VAL A 72 -2.89 0.46 5.91
N VAL A 73 -1.97 0.13 5.01
CA VAL A 73 -2.27 -0.47 3.69
C VAL A 73 -3.00 -1.80 3.86
N LEU A 74 -2.58 -2.64 4.81
CA LEU A 74 -3.22 -3.91 5.09
C LEU A 74 -4.66 -3.73 5.58
N ILE A 75 -4.88 -2.83 6.54
CA ILE A 75 -6.22 -2.51 7.05
C ILE A 75 -7.11 -1.98 5.92
N TYR A 76 -6.58 -1.09 5.07
CA TYR A 76 -7.31 -0.58 3.91
C TYR A 76 -7.70 -1.72 2.94
N ALA A 77 -6.77 -2.62 2.62
CA ALA A 77 -7.02 -3.75 1.73
C ALA A 77 -8.12 -4.67 2.29
N ILE A 78 -8.09 -4.97 3.59
CA ILE A 78 -9.11 -5.77 4.27
C ILE A 78 -10.47 -5.07 4.20
N ALA A 79 -10.53 -3.80 4.60
CA ALA A 79 -11.78 -3.04 4.62
C ALA A 79 -12.38 -2.86 3.21
N ARG A 80 -11.54 -2.72 2.18
CA ARG A 80 -12.02 -2.68 0.79
C ARG A 80 -12.47 -4.05 0.30
N GLY A 81 -11.76 -5.12 0.66
CA GLY A 81 -12.15 -6.49 0.33
C GLY A 81 -13.52 -6.86 0.90
N ILE A 82 -13.81 -6.48 2.16
CA ILE A 82 -15.13 -6.68 2.77
C ILE A 82 -16.20 -5.92 1.99
N ARG A 83 -15.98 -4.63 1.70
CA ARG A 83 -16.93 -3.83 0.93
C ARG A 83 -17.22 -4.41 -0.45
N LEU A 84 -16.20 -4.88 -1.16
CA LEU A 84 -16.36 -5.51 -2.47
C LEU A 84 -17.12 -6.84 -2.43
N ALA A 85 -17.17 -7.51 -1.27
CA ALA A 85 -17.96 -8.73 -1.10
C ALA A 85 -19.42 -8.43 -0.74
N ASP A 86 -19.71 -7.25 -0.18
CA ASP A 86 -21.05 -6.79 0.17
C ASP A 86 -21.74 -6.02 -0.98
N GLU A 87 -20.96 -5.53 -1.94
CA GLU A 87 -21.41 -4.91 -3.22
C GLU A 87 -21.89 -5.96 -4.22
#